data_AF-A0A0F9MYD5-F1
#
_entry.id   AF-A0A0F9MYD5-F1
#
_cell.length_a   1.000
_cell.length_b   1.000
_cell.length_c   1.000
_cell.angle_alpha   90.00
_cell.angle_beta   90.00
_cell.angle_gamma   90.00
#
_symmetry.space_group_name_H-M   'P 1'
#
loop_
_entity.id
_entity.type
_entity.pdbx_description
1 polymer ?
#
loop_
_entity_poly.entity_id
_entity_poly.type
_entity_poly.pdbx_seq_one_letter_code
_entity_poly.pdbx_strand_id
1 'polypeptide(L)'
;IGNPIDDLFSSIEIKIIVDYVRSGGGLLLLSEYGSDYLQKTNINDISGKFGISFEKNIIKEINTTNQNCTSILHIQDFVKHPLTKNVREIKIGGACSLILSKEANPLLYTIENSWPEIFNNSTEEWVKEGEEMTKVIAAYSEFGRGKVVAIGDIDIFTTASNIGLNSVDNKKLIQNIITWLTEPIKEPRVISFLLNQIGELHFEIRETNKVINNLIETITILEKRISYLEENTQLYPNQTPLENSSKEESLQE
;
A
#
# COMPACT_ATOMS: atom_id res chain seq x y z
N ILE A 1 -4.65 -15.21 7.56
CA ILE A 1 -4.94 -15.58 6.15
C ILE A 1 -3.63 -16.09 5.59
N GLY A 2 -3.57 -17.37 5.23
CA GLY A 2 -2.32 -17.99 4.79
C GLY A 2 -2.45 -18.54 3.39
N ASN A 3 -1.72 -17.93 2.45
CA ASN A 3 -1.54 -18.36 1.06
C ASN A 3 -2.78 -18.98 0.39
N PRO A 4 -3.84 -18.20 0.12
CA PRO A 4 -4.98 -18.69 -0.67
C PRO A 4 -4.50 -19.03 -2.09
N ILE A 5 -5.01 -20.15 -2.62
CA ILE A 5 -4.62 -20.69 -3.93
C ILE A 5 -5.85 -20.83 -4.81
N ASP A 6 -5.77 -20.32 -6.04
CA ASP A 6 -6.85 -20.37 -7.03
C ASP A 6 -8.19 -19.79 -6.54
N ASP A 7 -8.12 -18.78 -5.65
CA ASP A 7 -9.28 -18.12 -5.09
C ASP A 7 -9.03 -16.63 -4.83
N LEU A 8 -10.08 -15.81 -5.03
CA LEU A 8 -10.03 -14.36 -4.96
C LEU A 8 -10.95 -13.84 -3.87
N PHE A 9 -10.46 -12.90 -3.07
CA PHE A 9 -11.29 -12.14 -2.15
C PHE A 9 -12.09 -11.09 -2.91
N SER A 10 -13.39 -11.09 -2.65
CA SER A 10 -14.30 -10.05 -3.11
C SER A 10 -14.06 -8.72 -2.38
N SER A 11 -14.48 -7.61 -2.99
CA SER A 11 -14.38 -6.28 -2.39
C SER A 11 -15.08 -6.18 -1.02
N ILE A 12 -16.14 -6.97 -0.79
CA ILE A 12 -16.85 -7.00 0.49
C ILE A 12 -16.04 -7.73 1.56
N GLU A 13 -15.40 -8.86 1.24
CA GLU A 13 -14.51 -9.57 2.17
C GLU A 13 -13.31 -8.72 2.53
N ILE A 14 -12.68 -8.10 1.54
CA ILE A 14 -11.55 -7.18 1.75
C ILE A 14 -11.98 -6.06 2.70
N LYS A 15 -13.15 -5.45 2.47
CA LYS A 15 -13.67 -4.40 3.37
C LYS A 15 -13.87 -4.91 4.79
N ILE A 16 -14.46 -6.10 4.98
CA ILE A 16 -14.69 -6.69 6.30
C ILE A 16 -13.35 -6.94 7.02
N ILE A 17 -12.34 -7.46 6.33
CA ILE A 17 -11.01 -7.71 6.90
C ILE A 17 -10.35 -6.39 7.32
N VAL A 18 -10.42 -5.36 6.47
CA VAL A 18 -9.88 -4.03 6.78
C VAL A 18 -10.60 -3.40 7.97
N ASP A 19 -11.92 -3.50 8.04
CA ASP A 19 -12.72 -2.97 9.14
C ASP A 19 -12.45 -3.73 10.46
N TYR A 20 -12.22 -5.04 10.39
CA TYR A 20 -11.80 -5.86 11.54
C TYR A 20 -10.47 -5.38 12.11
N VAL A 21 -9.44 -5.19 11.27
CA VAL A 21 -8.15 -4.66 11.71
C VAL A 21 -8.32 -3.25 12.25
N ARG A 22 -8.97 -2.33 11.51
CA ARG A 22 -9.19 -0.95 11.96
C ARG A 22 -9.83 -0.89 13.35
N SER A 23 -10.73 -1.84 13.65
CA SER A 23 -11.46 -1.91 14.91
C SER A 23 -10.65 -2.45 16.08
N GLY A 24 -9.45 -3.00 15.84
CA GLY A 24 -8.56 -3.53 16.87
C GLY A 24 -8.14 -4.98 16.66
N GLY A 25 -8.55 -5.60 15.55
CA GLY A 25 -8.19 -6.97 15.22
C GLY A 25 -6.70 -7.13 14.90
N GLY A 26 -6.15 -8.28 15.27
CA GLY A 26 -4.84 -8.74 14.80
C GLY A 26 -4.97 -9.55 13.51
N LEU A 27 -4.17 -9.23 12.50
CA LEU A 27 -4.15 -9.92 11.22
C LEU A 27 -2.73 -10.43 10.89
N LEU A 28 -2.64 -11.73 10.61
CA LEU A 28 -1.45 -12.36 10.03
C LEU A 28 -1.73 -12.67 8.56
N LEU A 29 -0.86 -12.17 7.67
CA LEU A 29 -0.88 -12.41 6.24
C LEU A 29 0.35 -13.23 5.85
N LEU A 30 0.14 -14.32 5.14
CA LEU A 30 1.21 -15.14 4.61
C LEU A 30 1.03 -15.29 3.11
N SER A 31 2.13 -15.24 2.39
CA SER A 31 2.23 -15.55 0.98
C SER A 31 3.35 -16.57 0.79
N GLU A 32 3.59 -16.95 -0.43
CA GLU A 32 4.69 -17.80 -0.86
C GLU A 32 5.31 -17.23 -2.14
N TYR A 33 6.38 -17.86 -2.65
CA TYR A 33 7.02 -17.49 -3.90
C TYR A 33 6.02 -17.21 -5.03
N GLY A 34 6.32 -16.20 -5.83
CA GLY A 34 5.47 -15.76 -6.93
C GLY A 34 4.19 -15.04 -6.51
N SER A 35 3.82 -15.04 -5.22
CA SER A 35 2.73 -14.23 -4.67
C SER A 35 1.41 -14.46 -5.43
N ASP A 36 0.52 -13.45 -5.46
CA ASP A 36 -0.75 -13.42 -6.18
C ASP A 36 -0.68 -14.02 -7.59
N TYR A 37 0.44 -13.81 -8.28
CA TYR A 37 0.63 -14.23 -9.65
C TYR A 37 0.66 -15.75 -9.81
N LEU A 38 1.49 -16.46 -9.03
CA LEU A 38 1.57 -17.92 -9.10
C LEU A 38 0.46 -18.60 -8.31
N GLN A 39 0.06 -18.01 -7.19
CA GLN A 39 -0.97 -18.56 -6.31
C GLN A 39 -2.39 -18.26 -6.84
N LYS A 40 -2.50 -17.44 -7.89
CA LYS A 40 -3.75 -17.02 -8.53
C LYS A 40 -4.76 -16.46 -7.53
N THR A 41 -4.26 -15.58 -6.66
CA THR A 41 -5.05 -14.88 -5.65
C THR A 41 -4.86 -13.37 -5.74
N ASN A 42 -5.48 -12.61 -4.83
CA ASN A 42 -5.38 -11.15 -4.73
C ASN A 42 -5.13 -10.71 -3.29
N ILE A 43 -4.23 -11.39 -2.57
CA ILE A 43 -3.89 -11.04 -1.20
C ILE A 43 -3.29 -9.63 -1.11
N ASN A 44 -2.67 -9.12 -2.18
CA ASN A 44 -2.18 -7.74 -2.23
C ASN A 44 -3.29 -6.69 -2.20
N ASP A 45 -4.53 -7.02 -2.62
CA ASP A 45 -5.67 -6.11 -2.48
C ASP A 45 -6.02 -5.86 -1.01
N ILE A 46 -5.69 -6.82 -0.13
CA ILE A 46 -5.81 -6.71 1.33
C ILE A 46 -4.55 -6.08 1.90
N SER A 47 -3.38 -6.69 1.68
CA SER A 47 -2.12 -6.27 2.34
C SER A 47 -1.73 -4.85 1.96
N GLY A 48 -1.99 -4.42 0.72
CA GLY A 48 -1.71 -3.06 0.24
C GLY A 48 -2.49 -1.97 0.96
N LYS A 49 -3.63 -2.31 1.59
CA LYS A 49 -4.36 -1.37 2.47
C LYS A 49 -3.56 -1.01 3.71
N PHE A 50 -2.68 -1.91 4.15
CA PHE A 50 -1.80 -1.76 5.31
C PHE A 50 -0.36 -1.35 4.94
N GLY A 51 -0.11 -1.03 3.66
CA GLY A 51 1.17 -0.57 3.17
C GLY A 51 2.16 -1.68 2.81
N ILE A 52 1.72 -2.94 2.70
CA ILE A 52 2.58 -4.09 2.41
C ILE A 52 2.16 -4.74 1.10
N SER A 53 3.10 -5.02 0.20
CA SER A 53 2.83 -5.77 -1.04
C SER A 53 3.84 -6.91 -1.19
N PHE A 54 3.34 -8.12 -1.42
CA PHE A 54 4.11 -9.33 -1.72
C PHE A 54 4.53 -9.33 -3.19
N GLU A 55 5.83 -9.38 -3.45
CA GLU A 55 6.39 -9.37 -4.80
C GLU A 55 6.25 -10.73 -5.51
N LYS A 56 6.15 -10.70 -6.83
CA LYS A 56 6.05 -11.89 -7.70
C LYS A 56 7.41 -12.54 -7.96
N ASN A 57 8.17 -12.79 -6.91
CA ASN A 57 9.51 -13.37 -6.98
C ASN A 57 9.67 -14.55 -6.03
N ILE A 58 10.80 -15.24 -6.17
CA ILE A 58 11.37 -16.12 -5.16
C ILE A 58 12.72 -15.58 -4.78
N ILE A 59 13.04 -15.58 -3.49
CA ILE A 59 14.37 -15.18 -3.03
C ILE A 59 15.28 -16.40 -2.97
N LYS A 60 16.52 -16.20 -3.44
CA LYS A 60 17.61 -17.17 -3.38
C LYS A 60 18.78 -16.59 -2.60
N GLU A 61 19.56 -17.48 -2.00
CA GLU A 61 20.87 -17.17 -1.43
C GLU A 61 21.89 -18.25 -1.84
N ILE A 62 23.18 -17.96 -1.65
CA ILE A 62 24.25 -18.96 -1.76
C ILE A 62 24.34 -19.73 -0.44
N ASN A 63 24.21 -21.06 -0.52
CA ASN A 63 24.46 -21.93 0.60
C ASN A 63 25.97 -21.93 0.93
N THR A 64 26.31 -21.48 2.14
CA THR A 64 27.70 -21.33 2.58
C THR A 64 28.48 -22.65 2.66
N THR A 65 27.80 -23.78 2.81
CA THR A 65 28.44 -25.11 2.98
C THR A 65 28.87 -25.72 1.66
N ASN A 66 28.01 -25.68 0.63
CA ASN A 66 28.26 -26.34 -0.64
C ASN A 66 28.38 -25.37 -1.84
N GLN A 67 28.27 -24.07 -1.60
CA GLN A 67 28.35 -23.00 -2.61
C GLN A 67 27.28 -23.09 -3.72
N ASN A 68 26.22 -23.88 -3.52
CA ASN A 68 25.09 -23.96 -4.44
C ASN A 68 24.02 -22.92 -4.09
N CYS A 69 23.19 -22.55 -5.06
CA CYS A 69 22.02 -21.72 -4.80
C CYS A 69 20.94 -22.51 -4.03
N THR A 70 20.22 -21.81 -3.15
CA THR A 70 19.15 -22.38 -2.34
C THR A 70 18.00 -21.39 -2.17
N SER A 71 16.78 -21.90 -2.04
CA SER A 71 15.59 -21.12 -1.63
C SER A 71 15.33 -21.20 -0.12
N ILE A 72 16.16 -21.94 0.61
CA ILE A 72 16.18 -21.93 2.07
C ILE A 72 17.06 -20.76 2.49
N LEU A 73 16.45 -19.77 3.13
CA LEU A 73 17.10 -18.53 3.55
C LEU A 73 17.48 -18.59 5.01
N HIS A 74 18.67 -18.11 5.34
CA HIS A 74 19.13 -17.91 6.70
C HIS A 74 19.05 -16.43 7.07
N ILE A 75 18.10 -16.06 7.92
CA ILE A 75 17.92 -14.66 8.32
C ILE A 75 18.47 -14.46 9.73
N GLN A 76 19.38 -13.49 9.84
CA GLN A 76 20.00 -13.06 11.09
C GLN A 76 19.90 -11.54 11.31
N ASP A 77 19.48 -10.79 10.27
CA ASP A 77 19.25 -9.35 10.37
C ASP A 77 17.79 -9.04 10.69
N PHE A 78 17.59 -8.47 11.88
CA PHE A 78 16.28 -8.23 12.46
C PHE A 78 16.16 -6.79 12.95
N VAL A 79 15.02 -6.18 12.66
CA VAL A 79 14.64 -4.93 13.32
C VAL A 79 14.35 -5.22 14.79
N LYS A 80 14.93 -4.42 15.70
CA LYS A 80 14.68 -4.54 17.14
C LYS A 80 13.22 -4.20 17.46
N HIS A 81 12.41 -5.22 17.72
CA HIS A 81 10.98 -5.08 18.00
C HIS A 81 10.51 -6.21 18.94
N PRO A 82 9.40 -6.06 19.70
CA PRO A 82 8.85 -7.17 20.49
C PRO A 82 8.63 -8.47 19.69
N LEU A 83 8.34 -8.35 18.40
CA LEU A 83 8.19 -9.48 17.46
C LEU A 83 9.48 -10.31 17.32
N THR A 84 10.65 -9.69 17.34
CA THR A 84 11.98 -10.34 17.17
C THR A 84 12.69 -10.56 18.51
N LYS A 85 12.00 -10.37 19.64
CA LYS A 85 12.60 -10.51 20.97
C LYS A 85 13.13 -11.93 21.19
N ASN A 86 14.44 -12.01 21.49
CA ASN A 86 15.17 -13.24 21.73
C ASN A 86 15.16 -14.22 20.53
N VAL A 87 15.10 -13.67 19.30
CA VAL A 87 15.29 -14.42 18.05
C VAL A 87 16.69 -14.11 17.55
N ARG A 88 17.50 -15.14 17.26
CA ARG A 88 18.89 -14.98 16.78
C ARG A 88 19.07 -15.45 15.35
N GLU A 89 18.31 -16.44 14.94
CA GLU A 89 18.33 -16.95 13.56
C GLU A 89 16.98 -17.58 13.25
N ILE A 90 16.49 -17.35 12.04
CA ILE A 90 15.34 -18.04 11.47
C ILE A 90 15.71 -18.64 10.13
N LYS A 91 15.05 -19.74 9.77
CA LYS A 91 15.17 -20.36 8.45
C LYS A 91 13.82 -20.44 7.78
N ILE A 92 13.72 -19.96 6.55
CA ILE A 92 12.47 -19.98 5.78
C ILE A 92 12.74 -20.53 4.39
N GLY A 93 11.74 -21.11 3.74
CA GLY A 93 11.91 -21.75 2.44
C GLY A 93 10.93 -21.18 1.42
N GLY A 94 11.39 -20.90 0.19
CA GLY A 94 10.45 -20.52 -0.88
C GLY A 94 9.77 -19.17 -0.66
N ALA A 95 10.45 -18.23 0.00
CA ALA A 95 9.88 -16.93 0.35
C ALA A 95 9.89 -15.95 -0.83
N CYS A 96 8.86 -15.09 -0.91
CA CYS A 96 8.88 -13.87 -1.72
C CYS A 96 9.32 -12.65 -0.88
N SER A 97 9.81 -11.59 -1.54
CA SER A 97 10.06 -10.32 -0.85
C SER A 97 8.83 -9.43 -0.74
N LEU A 98 8.93 -8.39 0.08
CA LEU A 98 7.90 -7.41 0.34
C LEU A 98 8.35 -6.00 -0.09
N ILE A 99 7.45 -5.26 -0.74
CA ILE A 99 7.55 -3.82 -0.91
C ILE A 99 6.72 -3.14 0.17
N LEU A 100 7.31 -2.14 0.82
CA LEU A 100 6.66 -1.38 1.88
C LEU A 100 6.35 0.04 1.43
N SER A 101 5.23 0.55 1.91
CA SER A 101 4.76 1.93 1.72
C SER A 101 4.00 2.41 2.94
N LYS A 102 3.72 3.71 3.02
CA LYS A 102 2.98 4.33 4.13
C LYS A 102 3.65 4.03 5.48
N GLU A 103 2.88 3.58 6.46
CA GLU A 103 3.30 3.32 7.84
C GLU A 103 3.77 1.86 8.07
N ALA A 104 3.90 1.06 7.01
CA ALA A 104 4.43 -0.30 7.14
C ALA A 104 5.92 -0.28 7.46
N ASN A 105 6.33 -1.10 8.42
CA ASN A 105 7.69 -1.18 8.91
C ASN A 105 8.29 -2.56 8.59
N PRO A 106 9.56 -2.62 8.14
CA PRO A 106 10.25 -3.87 7.93
C PRO A 106 10.49 -4.59 9.27
N LEU A 107 10.54 -5.92 9.22
CA LEU A 107 10.80 -6.77 10.38
C LEU A 107 12.05 -7.64 10.19
N LEU A 108 12.12 -8.30 9.04
CA LEU A 108 13.14 -9.28 8.69
C LEU A 108 13.76 -8.91 7.34
N TYR A 109 15.09 -8.91 7.27
CA TYR A 109 15.83 -8.68 6.02
C TYR A 109 16.59 -9.93 5.59
N THR A 110 16.71 -10.15 4.30
CA THR A 110 17.70 -11.09 3.78
C THR A 110 19.11 -10.55 4.02
N ILE A 111 20.10 -11.43 3.88
CA ILE A 111 21.52 -11.07 3.87
C ILE A 111 21.95 -10.50 2.50
N GLU A 112 23.12 -9.86 2.45
CA GLU A 112 23.61 -9.11 1.27
C GLU A 112 23.80 -9.97 0.01
N ASN A 113 24.09 -11.26 0.14
CA ASN A 113 24.30 -12.20 -0.97
C ASN A 113 23.02 -12.91 -1.43
N SER A 114 21.86 -12.28 -1.21
CA SER A 114 20.57 -12.78 -1.68
C SER A 114 20.12 -12.04 -2.94
N TRP A 115 19.38 -12.71 -3.82
CA TRP A 115 18.78 -12.10 -5.01
C TRP A 115 17.36 -12.61 -5.25
N PRO A 116 16.51 -11.80 -5.88
CA PRO A 116 15.23 -12.27 -6.37
C PRO A 116 15.39 -12.98 -7.72
N GLU A 117 14.55 -13.99 -7.94
CA GLU A 117 14.29 -14.54 -9.27
C GLU A 117 12.81 -14.32 -9.59
N ILE A 118 12.50 -13.97 -10.85
CA ILE A 118 11.12 -13.85 -11.34
C ILE A 118 10.83 -15.03 -12.27
N PHE A 119 9.59 -15.52 -12.20
CA PHE A 119 9.12 -16.58 -13.07
C PHE A 119 8.87 -16.05 -14.49
N ASN A 120 9.54 -16.64 -15.47
CA ASN A 120 9.35 -16.35 -16.89
C ASN A 120 8.39 -17.36 -17.52
N ASN A 121 7.18 -16.92 -17.87
CA ASN A 121 6.17 -17.78 -18.49
C ASN A 121 6.58 -18.40 -19.82
N SER A 122 7.43 -17.71 -20.60
CA SER A 122 7.80 -18.18 -21.93
C SER A 122 8.75 -19.36 -21.86
N THR A 123 9.57 -19.43 -20.82
CA THR A 123 10.57 -20.49 -20.61
C THR A 123 10.20 -21.44 -19.47
N GLU A 124 9.16 -21.12 -18.70
CA GLU A 124 8.74 -21.83 -17.48
C GLU A 124 9.86 -21.94 -16.42
N GLU A 125 10.75 -20.95 -16.37
CA GLU A 125 11.94 -20.93 -15.51
C GLU A 125 11.99 -19.69 -14.61
N TRP A 126 12.62 -19.84 -13.45
CA TRP A 126 13.00 -18.74 -12.58
C TRP A 126 14.29 -18.10 -13.08
N VAL A 127 14.26 -16.79 -13.32
CA VAL A 127 15.39 -16.05 -13.86
C VAL A 127 15.81 -14.99 -12.84
N LYS A 128 17.12 -14.93 -12.53
CA LYS A 128 17.71 -13.90 -11.67
C LYS A 128 17.33 -12.50 -12.15
N GLU A 129 16.75 -11.73 -11.25
CA GLU A 129 16.36 -10.35 -11.49
C GLU A 129 17.29 -9.42 -10.70
N GLY A 130 17.99 -8.54 -11.42
CA GLY A 130 18.83 -7.52 -10.81
C GLY A 130 20.06 -8.06 -10.08
N GLU A 131 20.61 -7.21 -9.22
CA GLU A 131 21.82 -7.47 -8.45
C GLU A 131 21.51 -8.07 -7.07
N GLU A 132 22.53 -8.61 -6.43
CA GLU A 132 22.45 -9.08 -5.05
C GLU A 132 22.21 -7.89 -4.11
N MET A 133 21.14 -7.99 -3.32
CA MET A 133 20.75 -6.93 -2.40
C MET A 133 19.88 -7.47 -1.28
N THR A 134 19.89 -6.77 -0.14
CA THR A 134 18.99 -7.07 0.97
C THR A 134 17.53 -6.80 0.58
N LYS A 135 16.64 -7.73 0.93
CA LYS A 135 15.20 -7.66 0.67
C LYS A 135 14.44 -7.82 1.97
N VAL A 136 13.28 -7.19 2.08
CA VAL A 136 12.37 -7.37 3.22
C VAL A 136 11.59 -8.67 3.01
N ILE A 137 11.60 -9.58 3.98
CA ILE A 137 10.83 -10.85 3.90
C ILE A 137 9.62 -10.86 4.84
N ALA A 138 9.68 -10.09 5.91
CA ALA A 138 8.51 -9.85 6.74
C ALA A 138 8.44 -8.40 7.17
N ALA A 139 7.23 -7.95 7.41
CA ALA A 139 6.91 -6.60 7.80
C ALA A 139 5.75 -6.59 8.80
N TYR A 140 5.59 -5.48 9.48
CA TYR A 140 4.46 -5.23 10.35
C TYR A 140 3.91 -3.83 10.12
N SER A 141 2.63 -3.65 10.46
CA SER A 141 1.94 -2.37 10.35
C SER A 141 0.94 -2.25 11.49
N GLU A 142 0.78 -1.06 12.04
CA GLU A 142 -0.33 -0.74 12.93
C GLU A 142 -1.35 0.05 12.12
N PHE A 143 -2.61 -0.37 12.10
CA PHE A 143 -3.64 0.25 11.25
C PHE A 143 -4.93 0.47 12.03
N GLY A 144 -5.32 1.73 12.19
CA GLY A 144 -6.39 2.07 13.11
C GLY A 144 -5.99 1.69 14.53
N ARG A 145 -6.77 0.82 15.15
CA ARG A 145 -6.43 0.21 16.43
C ARG A 145 -5.81 -1.18 16.30
N GLY A 146 -5.75 -1.74 15.10
CA GLY A 146 -5.29 -3.11 14.88
C GLY A 146 -3.81 -3.22 14.57
N LYS A 147 -3.42 -4.46 14.36
CA LYS A 147 -2.03 -4.86 14.13
C LYS A 147 -1.98 -5.84 12.98
N VAL A 148 -1.01 -5.69 12.09
CA VAL A 148 -0.80 -6.54 10.93
C VAL A 148 0.63 -7.03 10.92
N VAL A 149 0.83 -8.32 10.68
CA VAL A 149 2.13 -8.91 10.34
C VAL A 149 1.99 -9.63 9.01
N ALA A 150 2.96 -9.42 8.13
CA ALA A 150 3.05 -10.09 6.84
C ALA A 150 4.38 -10.84 6.73
N ILE A 151 4.35 -12.08 6.25
CA ILE A 151 5.54 -12.90 6.00
C ILE A 151 5.44 -13.47 4.59
N GLY A 152 6.49 -13.33 3.78
CA GLY A 152 6.55 -13.87 2.42
C GLY A 152 6.71 -15.39 2.34
N ASP A 153 6.55 -16.11 3.46
CA ASP A 153 6.65 -17.55 3.57
C ASP A 153 5.52 -18.12 4.43
N ILE A 154 4.95 -19.24 3.99
CA ILE A 154 3.97 -20.04 4.74
C ILE A 154 4.60 -21.30 5.34
N ASP A 155 5.69 -21.81 4.76
CA ASP A 155 6.32 -23.07 5.19
C ASP A 155 6.97 -22.98 6.58
N ILE A 156 7.25 -21.76 7.06
CA ILE A 156 7.64 -21.50 8.45
C ILE A 156 6.66 -22.08 9.50
N PHE A 157 5.39 -22.29 9.12
CA PHE A 157 4.36 -22.90 9.97
C PHE A 157 4.33 -24.43 9.93
N THR A 158 5.08 -25.07 9.04
CA THR A 158 5.16 -26.54 8.96
C THR A 158 5.94 -27.12 10.14
N THR A 159 5.92 -28.44 10.32
CA THR A 159 6.74 -29.13 11.32
C THR A 159 8.14 -29.51 10.83
N ALA A 160 8.51 -29.09 9.61
CA ALA A 160 9.78 -29.44 8.99
C ALA A 160 10.96 -28.92 9.82
N SER A 161 12.00 -29.74 9.99
CA SER A 161 13.16 -29.40 10.83
C SER A 161 14.13 -28.42 10.18
N ASN A 162 14.04 -28.23 8.86
CA ASN A 162 14.92 -27.34 8.09
C ASN A 162 14.36 -25.91 7.96
N ILE A 163 13.05 -25.75 7.78
CA ILE A 163 12.40 -24.45 7.52
C ILE A 163 11.15 -24.18 8.38
N GLY A 164 10.58 -25.20 9.02
CA GLY A 164 9.35 -25.07 9.78
C GLY A 164 9.56 -24.62 11.23
N LEU A 165 8.54 -24.80 12.06
CA LEU A 165 8.53 -24.42 13.48
C LEU A 165 9.67 -25.04 14.29
N ASN A 166 10.13 -26.23 13.90
CA ASN A 166 11.20 -26.96 14.59
C ASN A 166 12.61 -26.51 14.16
N SER A 167 12.71 -25.57 13.22
CA SER A 167 13.99 -25.02 12.77
C SER A 167 14.39 -23.80 13.60
N VAL A 168 15.62 -23.81 14.13
CA VAL A 168 16.25 -22.70 14.86
C VAL A 168 15.29 -21.96 15.81
N ASP A 169 15.13 -20.63 15.70
CA ASP A 169 14.23 -19.83 16.53
C ASP A 169 12.87 -19.55 15.84
N ASN A 170 12.49 -20.28 14.79
CA ASN A 170 11.23 -20.06 14.05
C ASN A 170 10.01 -20.10 14.98
N LYS A 171 9.91 -21.13 15.82
CA LYS A 171 8.83 -21.24 16.83
C LYS A 171 8.80 -20.02 17.74
N LYS A 172 9.96 -19.46 18.11
CA LYS A 172 10.04 -18.30 18.99
C LYS A 172 9.52 -17.03 18.30
N LEU A 173 9.90 -16.82 17.03
CA LEU A 173 9.36 -15.74 16.21
C LEU A 173 7.83 -15.85 16.09
N ILE A 174 7.32 -17.02 15.72
CA ILE A 174 5.87 -17.24 15.59
C ILE A 174 5.14 -17.00 16.92
N GLN A 175 5.68 -17.47 18.05
CA GLN A 175 5.11 -17.18 19.37
C GLN A 175 5.05 -15.68 19.67
N ASN A 176 6.11 -14.93 19.35
CA ASN A 176 6.13 -13.49 19.55
C ASN A 176 5.10 -12.79 18.65
N ILE A 177 4.94 -13.23 17.40
CA ILE A 177 3.93 -12.71 16.46
C ILE A 177 2.52 -12.93 16.99
N ILE A 178 2.18 -14.16 17.37
CA ILE A 178 0.85 -14.48 17.90
C ILE A 178 0.59 -13.71 19.20
N THR A 179 1.57 -13.60 20.09
CA THR A 179 1.45 -12.80 21.32
C THR A 179 1.19 -11.34 20.98
N TRP A 180 1.96 -10.74 20.08
CA TRP A 180 1.81 -9.33 19.73
C TRP A 180 0.47 -9.03 19.04
N LEU A 181 -0.01 -9.91 18.16
CA LEU A 181 -1.29 -9.79 17.48
C LEU A 181 -2.49 -9.97 18.41
N THR A 182 -2.34 -10.74 19.49
CA THR A 182 -3.41 -10.99 20.49
C THR A 182 -3.34 -10.07 21.70
N GLU A 183 -2.25 -9.32 21.88
CA GLU A 183 -2.12 -8.33 22.94
C GLU A 183 -3.14 -7.20 22.78
N PRO A 184 -3.96 -6.93 23.82
CA PRO A 184 -4.97 -5.88 23.77
C PRO A 184 -4.32 -4.50 23.62
N ILE A 185 -5.04 -3.61 22.95
CA ILE A 185 -4.59 -2.24 22.73
C ILE A 185 -4.57 -1.51 24.09
N LYS A 186 -3.41 -0.93 24.43
CA LYS A 186 -3.29 -0.12 25.64
C LYS A 186 -3.91 1.26 25.38
N GLU A 187 -4.81 1.69 26.27
CA GLU A 187 -5.50 3.00 26.30
C GLU A 187 -4.66 4.21 25.82
N PRO A 188 -3.40 4.41 26.26
CA PRO A 188 -2.60 5.56 25.84
C PRO A 188 -2.33 5.62 24.33
N ARG A 189 -2.25 4.46 23.66
CA ARG A 189 -2.06 4.39 22.20
C ARG A 189 -3.31 4.79 21.42
N VAL A 190 -4.49 4.58 22.01
CA VAL A 190 -5.76 4.99 21.39
C VAL A 190 -5.83 6.51 21.33
N ILE A 191 -5.42 7.20 22.41
CA ILE A 191 -5.39 8.66 22.44
C ILE A 191 -4.43 9.22 21.39
N SER A 192 -3.21 8.68 21.27
CA SER A 192 -2.27 9.14 20.24
C SER A 192 -2.80 8.91 18.82
N PHE A 193 -3.44 7.76 18.57
CA PHE A 193 -4.06 7.48 17.28
C PHE A 193 -5.18 8.48 16.94
N LEU A 194 -6.07 8.75 17.90
CA LEU A 194 -7.15 9.73 17.74
C LEU A 194 -6.58 11.13 17.48
N LEU A 195 -5.50 11.52 18.17
CA LEU A 195 -4.83 12.79 17.94
C LEU A 195 -4.23 12.89 16.54
N ASN A 196 -3.61 11.83 16.03
CA ASN A 196 -3.08 11.79 14.66
C ASN A 196 -4.21 11.94 13.63
N GLN A 197 -5.32 11.21 13.80
CA GLN A 197 -6.50 11.31 12.92
C GLN A 197 -7.12 12.71 12.93
N ILE A 198 -7.20 13.35 14.10
CA ILE A 198 -7.64 14.75 14.20
C ILE A 198 -6.66 15.69 13.48
N GLY A 199 -5.35 15.41 13.56
CA GLY A 199 -4.32 16.16 12.85
C GLY A 199 -4.45 16.07 11.33
N GLU A 200 -4.63 14.85 10.79
CA GLU A 200 -4.87 14.61 9.36
C GLU A 200 -6.15 15.32 8.88
N LEU A 201 -7.25 15.16 9.62
CA LEU A 201 -8.51 15.83 9.32
C LEU A 201 -8.36 17.36 9.32
N HIS A 202 -7.64 17.92 10.30
CA HIS A 202 -7.39 19.36 10.35
C HIS A 202 -6.57 19.85 9.16
N PHE A 203 -5.63 19.03 8.67
CA PHE A 203 -4.86 19.32 7.45
C PHE A 203 -5.78 19.32 6.22
N GLU A 204 -6.61 18.29 6.04
CA GLU A 204 -7.55 18.21 4.91
C GLU A 204 -8.56 19.37 4.90
N ILE A 205 -9.09 19.74 6.06
CA ILE A 205 -9.99 20.91 6.20
C ILE A 205 -9.27 22.19 5.78
N ARG A 206 -7.99 22.36 6.16
CA ARG A 206 -7.20 23.53 5.77
C ARG A 206 -7.00 23.61 4.26
N GLU A 207 -6.69 22.49 3.61
CA GLU A 207 -6.55 22.45 2.15
C GLU A 207 -7.89 22.74 1.46
N THR A 208 -8.99 22.19 1.97
CA THR A 208 -10.34 22.47 1.47
C THR A 208 -10.69 23.96 1.60
N ASN A 209 -10.36 24.60 2.72
CA ASN A 209 -10.56 26.03 2.93
C ASN A 209 -9.76 26.89 1.94
N LYS A 210 -8.53 26.49 1.59
CA LYS A 210 -7.76 27.19 0.54
C LYS A 210 -8.48 27.13 -0.80
N VAL A 211 -9.01 25.97 -1.17
CA VAL A 211 -9.76 25.80 -2.42
C VAL A 211 -11.03 26.67 -2.41
N ILE A 212 -11.76 26.71 -1.30
CA ILE A 212 -12.96 27.55 -1.14
C ILE A 212 -12.59 29.03 -1.30
N ASN A 213 -11.51 29.49 -0.66
CA ASN A 213 -11.06 30.88 -0.79
C ASN A 213 -10.73 31.24 -2.24
N ASN A 214 -10.01 30.37 -2.96
CA ASN A 214 -9.71 30.57 -4.38
C ASN A 214 -10.99 30.64 -5.23
N LEU A 215 -12.00 29.82 -4.91
CA LEU A 215 -13.30 29.86 -5.58
C LEU A 215 -14.04 31.17 -5.30
N ILE A 216 -14.04 31.65 -4.06
CA ILE A 216 -14.65 32.94 -3.70
C ILE A 216 -14.00 34.08 -4.48
N GLU A 217 -12.67 34.12 -4.55
CA GLU A 217 -11.95 35.12 -5.36
C GLU A 217 -12.34 35.04 -6.83
N THR A 218 -12.40 33.84 -7.40
CA THR A 218 -12.79 33.62 -8.79
C THR A 218 -14.23 34.11 -9.05
N ILE A 219 -15.18 33.77 -8.17
CA ILE A 219 -16.57 34.22 -8.26
C ILE A 219 -16.66 35.74 -8.17
N THR A 220 -15.94 36.36 -7.23
CA THR A 220 -15.92 37.82 -7.07
C THR A 220 -15.39 38.52 -8.32
N ILE A 221 -14.37 37.96 -8.98
CA ILE A 221 -13.85 38.47 -10.26
C ILE A 221 -14.91 38.34 -11.37
N LEU A 222 -15.61 37.21 -11.43
CA LEU A 222 -16.66 36.97 -12.42
C LEU A 222 -17.85 37.92 -12.21
N GLU A 223 -18.30 38.11 -10.97
CA GLU A 223 -19.37 39.06 -10.62
C GLU A 223 -19.00 40.48 -11.08
N LYS A 224 -17.79 40.96 -10.78
CA LYS A 224 -17.33 42.28 -11.25
C LYS A 224 -17.34 42.41 -12.78
N ARG A 225 -16.96 41.35 -13.50
CA ARG A 225 -17.01 41.34 -14.97
C ARG A 225 -18.43 41.34 -15.50
N ILE A 226 -19.34 40.57 -14.89
CA ILE A 226 -20.75 40.55 -15.25
C ILE A 226 -21.37 41.92 -15.03
N SER A 227 -21.16 42.55 -13.87
CA SER A 227 -21.65 43.89 -13.59
C SER A 227 -21.12 44.92 -14.59
N TYR A 228 -19.84 44.86 -14.95
CA TYR A 228 -19.27 45.71 -15.99
C TYR A 228 -19.94 45.50 -17.37
N LEU A 229 -20.23 44.26 -17.75
CA LEU A 229 -20.92 43.96 -19.01
C LEU A 229 -22.38 44.45 -18.98
N GLU A 230 -23.08 44.29 -17.87
CA GLU A 230 -24.47 44.76 -17.70
C GLU A 230 -24.58 46.29 -17.78
N GLU A 231 -23.68 47.02 -17.11
CA GLU A 231 -23.62 48.48 -17.17
C GLU A 231 -23.36 48.99 -18.60
N ASN A 232 -22.46 48.34 -19.34
CA ASN A 232 -22.16 48.71 -20.72
C ASN A 232 -23.27 48.31 -21.71
N THR A 233 -24.11 47.33 -21.37
CA THR A 233 -25.26 46.93 -22.21
C THR A 233 -26.44 47.88 -22.03
N GLN A 234 -26.62 48.48 -20.84
CA GLN A 234 -27.66 49.50 -20.59
C GLN A 234 -27.40 50.84 -21.30
N LEU A 235 -26.17 51.11 -21.74
CA LEU A 235 -25.80 52.31 -22.51
C LEU A 235 -26.22 52.26 -24.00
N TYR A 236 -26.77 51.13 -24.47
CA TYR A 236 -27.28 50.98 -25.84
C TYR A 236 -28.68 50.35 -25.87
N PRO A 237 -29.75 51.08 -25.51
CA PRO A 237 -31.10 50.58 -25.73
C PRO A 237 -31.43 50.66 -27.24
N ASN A 238 -31.73 49.49 -27.82
CA ASN A 238 -32.50 49.26 -29.05
C ASN A 238 -32.63 50.44 -30.03
N GLN A 239 -31.86 50.44 -31.12
CA GLN A 239 -32.30 51.11 -32.35
C GLN A 239 -33.28 50.20 -33.08
N THR A 240 -34.58 50.39 -32.85
CA THR A 240 -35.66 49.94 -33.74
C THR A 240 -35.51 50.61 -35.12
N PRO A 241 -35.80 49.91 -36.24
CA PRO A 241 -35.63 50.46 -37.58
C PRO A 241 -36.82 51.36 -37.93
N LEU A 242 -36.54 52.60 -38.35
CA LEU A 242 -37.53 53.51 -38.92
C LEU A 242 -37.35 53.61 -40.43
N GLU A 243 -38.46 53.31 -41.11
CA GLU A 243 -38.71 53.28 -42.53
C GLU A 243 -38.50 54.64 -43.22
N ASN A 244 -37.92 54.56 -44.43
CA ASN A 244 -38.33 55.21 -45.68
C ASN A 244 -38.95 56.63 -45.63
N SER A 245 -38.28 57.60 -46.27
CA SER A 245 -38.47 57.89 -47.70
C SER A 245 -38.16 59.34 -48.07
N SER A 246 -37.87 59.52 -49.37
CA SER A 246 -37.85 60.75 -50.18
C SER A 246 -36.48 61.46 -50.28
N LYS A 247 -35.99 61.82 -51.48
CA LYS A 247 -36.49 61.69 -52.85
C LYS A 247 -35.37 62.12 -53.82
N GLU A 248 -35.38 61.53 -55.02
CA GLU A 248 -35.05 62.13 -56.34
C GLU A 248 -33.65 62.72 -56.56
N GLU A 249 -32.85 62.08 -57.41
CA GLU A 249 -32.55 62.48 -58.82
C GLU A 249 -31.09 62.98 -58.86
N SER A 250 -30.22 62.71 -59.84
CA SER A 250 -30.39 62.38 -61.25
C SER A 250 -29.13 61.69 -61.81
N LEU A 251 -29.32 60.95 -62.91
CA LEU A 251 -28.36 60.59 -63.97
C LEU A 251 -27.40 61.76 -64.31
N GLN A 252 -26.14 61.59 -64.71
CA GLN A 252 -25.51 61.09 -65.97
C GLN A 252 -24.04 61.62 -65.85
N GLU A 253 -22.95 61.07 -66.38
CA GLU A 253 -22.64 60.39 -67.63
C GLU A 253 -21.26 59.71 -67.46
#